data_AF-A0A0D7A927-F1
#
_entry.id   AF-A0A0D7A927-F1
#
_cell.length_a   1.000
_cell.length_b   1.000
_cell.length_c   1.000
_cell.angle_alpha   90.00
_cell.angle_beta   90.00
_cell.angle_gamma   90.00
#
_symmetry.space_group_name_H-M   'P 1'
#
loop_
_entity.id
_entity.type
_entity.pdbx_description
1 polymer ?
#
loop_
_entity_poly.entity_id
_entity_poly.type
_entity_poly.pdbx_seq_one_letter_code
_entity_poly.pdbx_strand_id
1 'polypeptide(L)'
;WNTNATYNVLVTTKALVAGLNRTNVSLTIHVGEPSNLLDFSQASGCGGRGTTFSRAVLIPWTQGSEFYFQPSQNIYGSTVLHRILYCEDYVKHPSKRNRESCIRYLLTTYNDGPALAVRCSPTMEKCSLCMGMSLDMLADEPQDPQGNPCKDSHFVLVRHREDHKRRLSISYQAISDAIVQQRSRMVNEHLAYVDRIRRYLNLFRENCSYCFIVTGELVPHKFVEACTGITDKESYHDWKYSLQFQSSTHGWTCYKCQVPFLSDDLHVSVQNRPQGWTCEWEHIIGGVAWALIKNGPLRSKFEVAWHARPGLFSDERFGVDV
;
A
#
# COMPACT_ATOMS: atom_id res chain seq x y z
N TRP A 1 22.20 -15.03 -22.61
CA TRP A 1 20.94 -14.38 -23.05
C TRP A 1 21.06 -13.61 -24.39
N ASN A 2 21.75 -14.18 -25.39
CA ASN A 2 21.44 -14.07 -26.82
C ASN A 2 21.98 -15.35 -27.49
N THR A 3 21.67 -15.62 -28.76
CA THR A 3 21.76 -16.92 -29.48
C THR A 3 23.07 -17.72 -29.37
N ASN A 4 24.12 -17.19 -28.74
CA ASN A 4 25.42 -17.83 -28.50
C ASN A 4 25.67 -18.07 -27.00
N ALA A 5 24.68 -18.59 -26.26
CA ALA A 5 24.52 -18.46 -24.81
C ALA A 5 25.74 -18.81 -23.91
N THR A 6 26.46 -17.78 -23.46
CA THR A 6 27.43 -17.83 -22.33
C THR A 6 26.79 -17.65 -20.95
N TYR A 7 25.57 -17.11 -20.88
CA TYR A 7 24.90 -16.79 -19.62
C TYR A 7 23.51 -17.39 -19.55
N ASN A 8 23.27 -18.16 -18.48
CA ASN A 8 22.04 -18.91 -18.18
C ASN A 8 21.05 -18.14 -17.27
N VAL A 9 21.49 -17.05 -16.67
CA VAL A 9 20.70 -16.25 -15.71
C VAL A 9 20.70 -14.79 -16.15
N LEU A 10 19.54 -14.14 -16.00
CA LEU A 10 19.35 -12.71 -16.21
C LEU A 10 18.78 -12.11 -14.93
N VAL A 11 19.50 -11.15 -14.35
CA VAL A 11 19.04 -10.39 -13.18
C VAL A 11 18.59 -9.03 -13.67
N THR A 12 17.36 -8.65 -13.33
CA THR A 12 16.77 -7.40 -13.81
C THR A 12 15.76 -6.85 -12.80
N THR A 13 15.53 -5.54 -12.87
CA THR A 13 14.35 -4.92 -12.28
C THR A 13 13.12 -5.12 -13.17
N LYS A 14 11.95 -4.63 -12.71
CA LYS A 14 10.68 -4.67 -13.46
C LYS A 14 10.74 -4.02 -14.85
N ALA A 15 11.73 -3.15 -15.11
CA ALA A 15 11.84 -2.42 -16.36
C ALA A 15 12.00 -3.32 -17.60
N LEU A 16 12.60 -4.51 -17.45
CA LEU A 16 12.91 -5.41 -18.58
C LEU A 16 11.84 -6.48 -18.84
N VAL A 17 10.82 -6.57 -17.99
CA VAL A 17 9.75 -7.57 -18.14
C VAL A 17 8.93 -7.30 -19.40
N ALA A 18 8.68 -6.02 -19.68
CA ALA A 18 8.00 -5.58 -20.89
C ALA A 18 8.86 -5.89 -22.13
N GLY A 19 8.34 -6.75 -23.01
CA GLY A 19 9.02 -7.14 -24.25
C GLY A 19 9.89 -8.40 -24.17
N LEU A 20 10.05 -9.00 -22.97
CA LEU A 20 10.72 -10.29 -22.86
C LEU A 20 9.85 -11.41 -23.47
N ASN A 21 10.25 -11.88 -24.66
CA ASN A 21 9.54 -12.93 -25.40
C ASN A 21 10.41 -14.17 -25.65
N ARG A 22 11.03 -14.70 -24.58
CA ARG A 22 11.79 -15.95 -24.65
C ARG A 22 10.86 -17.14 -24.41
N THR A 23 11.00 -18.19 -25.21
CA THR A 23 10.15 -19.38 -25.16
C THR A 23 10.61 -20.39 -24.10
N ASN A 24 11.88 -20.37 -23.72
CA ASN A 24 12.54 -21.39 -22.90
C ASN A 24 12.92 -20.91 -21.50
N VAL A 25 12.15 -19.98 -20.91
CA VAL A 25 12.36 -19.56 -19.51
C VAL A 25 11.77 -20.62 -18.59
N SER A 26 12.62 -21.44 -17.97
CA SER A 26 12.22 -22.52 -17.06
C SER A 26 12.01 -22.07 -15.61
N LEU A 27 12.56 -20.91 -15.22
CA LEU A 27 12.50 -20.40 -13.87
C LEU A 27 12.48 -18.87 -13.86
N THR A 28 11.52 -18.32 -13.12
CA THR A 28 11.48 -16.91 -12.73
C THR A 28 11.56 -16.81 -11.22
N ILE A 29 12.46 -15.97 -10.71
CA ILE A 29 12.65 -15.74 -9.27
C ILE A 29 12.42 -14.26 -9.00
N HIS A 30 11.49 -13.98 -8.09
CA HIS A 30 11.26 -12.65 -7.54
C HIS A 30 11.96 -12.57 -6.20
N VAL A 31 12.98 -11.71 -6.12
CA VAL A 31 13.68 -11.41 -4.87
C VAL A 31 13.06 -10.16 -4.28
N GLY A 32 12.45 -10.29 -3.10
CA GLY A 32 11.61 -9.27 -2.50
C GLY A 32 10.17 -9.34 -2.97
N GLU A 33 9.39 -8.35 -2.55
CA GLU A 33 7.96 -8.26 -2.85
C GLU A 33 7.70 -7.42 -4.10
N PRO A 34 7.01 -7.98 -5.12
CA PRO A 34 6.45 -7.19 -6.21
C PRO A 34 5.53 -6.09 -5.67
N SER A 35 5.51 -4.93 -6.33
CA SER A 35 4.64 -3.81 -5.92
C SER A 35 3.16 -4.17 -5.88
N ASN A 36 2.72 -5.04 -6.79
CA ASN A 36 1.35 -5.54 -6.85
C ASN A 36 1.29 -6.91 -7.55
N LEU A 37 0.12 -7.55 -7.52
CA LEU A 37 -0.11 -8.85 -8.16
C LEU A 37 0.04 -8.84 -9.69
N LEU A 38 -0.23 -7.72 -10.36
CA LEU A 38 -0.08 -7.62 -11.81
C LEU A 38 1.41 -7.69 -12.21
N ASP A 39 2.28 -6.98 -11.49
CA ASP A 39 3.73 -7.03 -11.72
C ASP A 39 4.26 -8.46 -11.52
N PHE A 40 3.81 -9.13 -10.45
CA PHE A 40 4.11 -10.54 -10.22
C PHE A 40 3.64 -11.43 -11.37
N SER A 41 2.39 -11.25 -11.82
CA SER A 41 1.78 -12.06 -12.88
C SER A 41 2.49 -11.88 -14.22
N GLN A 42 2.80 -10.64 -14.60
CA GLN A 42 3.47 -10.33 -15.87
C GLN A 42 4.89 -10.91 -15.91
N ALA A 43 5.67 -10.72 -14.85
CA ALA A 43 7.03 -11.23 -14.79
C ALA A 43 7.08 -12.76 -14.66
N SER A 44 6.20 -13.35 -13.86
CA SER A 44 6.10 -14.82 -13.77
C SER A 44 5.62 -15.44 -15.09
N GLY A 45 4.71 -14.78 -15.80
CA GLY A 45 4.19 -15.19 -17.10
C GLY A 45 5.18 -15.09 -18.27
N CYS A 46 6.41 -14.62 -18.04
CA CYS A 46 7.51 -14.80 -18.98
C CYS A 46 8.01 -16.26 -19.04
N GLY A 47 7.74 -17.06 -18.00
CA GLY A 47 8.05 -18.49 -17.94
C GLY A 47 7.20 -19.34 -18.89
N GLY A 48 7.78 -20.42 -19.44
CA GLY A 48 7.01 -21.51 -20.06
C GLY A 48 6.28 -21.19 -21.37
N ARG A 49 6.62 -20.10 -22.08
CA ARG A 49 5.97 -19.74 -23.36
C ARG A 49 6.16 -20.77 -24.48
N GLY A 50 7.21 -21.59 -24.42
CA GLY A 50 7.56 -22.61 -25.40
C GLY A 50 7.17 -24.02 -24.98
N THR A 51 5.98 -24.18 -24.39
CA THR A 51 5.38 -25.46 -23.95
C THR A 51 6.20 -26.29 -22.96
N THR A 52 7.29 -25.72 -22.42
CA THR A 52 8.10 -26.33 -21.38
C THR A 52 7.58 -25.93 -20.01
N PHE A 53 7.66 -26.87 -19.07
CA PHE A 53 7.35 -26.60 -17.67
C PHE A 53 8.23 -25.45 -17.16
N SER A 54 7.61 -24.54 -16.41
CA SER A 54 8.34 -23.43 -15.75
C SER A 54 7.86 -23.24 -14.31
N ARG A 55 8.76 -22.74 -13.47
CA ARG A 55 8.47 -22.38 -12.08
C ARG A 55 8.56 -20.88 -11.89
N ALA A 56 7.65 -20.35 -11.10
CA ALA A 56 7.74 -19.01 -10.55
C ALA A 56 7.97 -19.13 -9.04
N VAL A 57 9.05 -18.53 -8.56
CA VAL A 57 9.43 -18.51 -7.15
C VAL A 57 9.37 -17.08 -6.65
N LEU A 58 8.76 -16.88 -5.51
CA LEU A 58 8.66 -15.59 -4.83
C LEU A 58 9.32 -15.71 -3.46
N ILE A 59 10.35 -14.89 -3.23
CA ILE A 59 11.14 -14.89 -2.00
C ILE A 59 10.85 -13.56 -1.28
N PRO A 60 9.95 -13.53 -0.28
CA PRO A 60 9.67 -12.32 0.48
C PRO A 60 10.87 -11.90 1.34
N TRP A 61 10.87 -10.64 1.78
CA TRP A 61 11.86 -10.16 2.75
C TRP A 61 11.62 -10.82 4.12
N THR A 62 12.70 -11.26 4.78
CA THR A 62 12.62 -11.96 6.08
C THR A 62 12.26 -11.04 7.23
N GLN A 63 12.67 -9.78 7.13
CA GLN A 63 12.11 -8.69 7.93
C GLN A 63 10.85 -8.32 7.19
N GLY A 64 9.70 -8.82 7.65
CA GLY A 64 8.41 -8.57 7.01
C GLY A 64 8.37 -7.10 6.60
N SER A 65 8.19 -6.84 5.30
CA SER A 65 8.32 -5.47 4.83
C SER A 65 7.37 -4.65 5.69
N GLU A 66 7.91 -3.69 6.43
CA GLU A 66 7.10 -2.60 6.94
C GLU A 66 6.39 -2.10 5.71
N PHE A 67 5.11 -2.49 5.58
CA PHE A 67 4.36 -2.36 4.35
C PHE A 67 4.54 -0.93 3.91
N TYR A 68 5.35 -0.70 2.87
CA TYR A 68 5.32 0.55 2.15
C TYR A 68 4.00 0.49 1.41
N PHE A 69 2.92 0.72 2.16
CA PHE A 69 1.59 0.98 1.69
C PHE A 69 1.72 2.32 0.99
N GLN A 70 2.29 2.31 -0.21
CA GLN A 70 2.20 3.44 -1.10
C GLN A 70 0.72 3.52 -1.43
N PRO A 71 -0.01 4.52 -0.92
CA PRO A 71 -1.47 4.57 -1.05
C PRO A 71 -1.92 4.58 -2.52
N SER A 72 -1.00 4.86 -3.45
CA SER A 72 -1.19 4.93 -4.89
C SER A 72 -1.16 3.60 -5.64
N GLN A 73 -0.84 2.47 -5.00
CA GLN A 73 -0.82 1.16 -5.67
C GLN A 73 -2.14 0.41 -5.49
N ASN A 74 -2.52 -0.39 -6.48
CA ASN A 74 -3.78 -1.14 -6.53
C ASN A 74 -3.97 -1.96 -5.24
N ILE A 75 -4.73 -1.40 -4.29
CA ILE A 75 -4.91 -1.94 -2.92
C ILE A 75 -5.36 -3.39 -2.98
N TYR A 76 -6.23 -3.72 -3.93
CA TYR A 76 -6.71 -5.09 -4.12
C TYR A 76 -5.58 -6.03 -4.57
N GLY A 77 -4.78 -5.64 -5.57
CA GLY A 77 -3.64 -6.43 -6.03
C GLY A 77 -2.58 -6.66 -4.95
N SER A 78 -2.26 -5.62 -4.17
CA SER A 78 -1.31 -5.74 -3.06
C SER A 78 -1.89 -6.62 -1.93
N THR A 79 -3.20 -6.53 -1.65
CA THR A 79 -3.88 -7.40 -0.67
C THR A 79 -3.85 -8.87 -1.08
N VAL A 80 -4.09 -9.17 -2.35
CA VAL A 80 -4.04 -10.56 -2.85
C VAL A 80 -2.60 -11.09 -2.81
N LEU A 81 -1.61 -10.29 -3.19
CA LEU A 81 -0.20 -10.66 -3.10
C LEU A 81 0.23 -10.89 -1.64
N HIS A 82 -0.22 -10.03 -0.72
CA HIS A 82 -0.02 -10.21 0.71
C HIS A 82 -0.61 -11.53 1.21
N ARG A 83 -1.84 -11.88 0.76
CA ARG A 83 -2.47 -13.16 1.09
C ARG A 83 -1.65 -14.36 0.58
N ILE A 84 -1.02 -14.25 -0.59
CA ILE A 84 -0.15 -15.29 -1.14
C ILE A 84 1.12 -15.46 -0.27
N LEU A 85 1.70 -14.35 0.17
CA LEU A 85 3.00 -14.33 0.87
C LEU A 85 2.89 -14.65 2.37
N TYR A 86 1.89 -14.06 3.02
CA TYR A 86 1.88 -13.87 4.47
C TYR A 86 0.60 -14.35 5.14
N CYS A 87 -0.33 -14.99 4.42
CA CYS A 87 -1.48 -15.58 5.09
C CYS A 87 -1.00 -16.71 6.02
N GLU A 88 -0.81 -16.33 7.30
CA GLU A 88 -0.26 -17.20 8.33
C GLU A 88 -1.09 -18.47 8.49
N ASP A 89 -2.41 -18.36 8.28
CA ASP A 89 -3.31 -19.50 8.33
C ASP A 89 -2.92 -20.61 7.34
N TYR A 90 -2.44 -20.27 6.14
CA TYR A 90 -2.07 -21.28 5.14
C TYR A 90 -0.66 -21.82 5.35
N VAL A 91 0.24 -20.98 5.87
CA VAL A 91 1.63 -21.36 6.11
C VAL A 91 1.74 -22.21 7.39
N LYS A 92 1.12 -21.77 8.49
CA LYS A 92 1.20 -22.41 9.82
C LYS A 92 0.15 -23.50 10.02
N HIS A 93 -1.00 -23.44 9.35
CA HIS A 93 -2.08 -24.41 9.50
C HIS A 93 -2.48 -25.04 8.16
N PRO A 94 -1.74 -26.04 7.66
CA PRO A 94 -2.07 -26.74 6.41
C PRO A 94 -3.51 -27.27 6.35
N SER A 95 -4.11 -27.61 7.51
CA SER A 95 -5.51 -28.04 7.63
C SER A 95 -6.54 -26.95 7.32
N LYS A 96 -6.16 -25.66 7.38
CA LYS A 96 -7.02 -24.53 6.99
C LYS A 96 -6.90 -24.18 5.51
N ARG A 97 -6.01 -24.83 4.76
CA ARG A 97 -5.90 -24.62 3.32
C ARG A 97 -7.18 -25.08 2.66
N ASN A 98 -7.73 -24.23 1.83
CA ASN A 98 -8.94 -24.49 1.05
C ASN A 98 -8.73 -24.01 -0.40
N ARG A 99 -9.76 -24.10 -1.23
CA ARG A 99 -9.67 -23.64 -2.63
C ARG A 99 -9.23 -22.17 -2.75
N GLU A 100 -9.65 -21.30 -1.84
CA GLU A 100 -9.28 -19.88 -1.87
C GLU A 100 -7.82 -19.61 -1.49
N SER A 101 -7.15 -20.58 -0.85
CA SER A 101 -5.71 -20.52 -0.59
C SER A 101 -4.86 -20.83 -1.82
N CYS A 102 -5.46 -21.37 -2.89
CA CYS A 102 -4.73 -21.70 -4.11
C CYS A 102 -4.20 -20.44 -4.81
N ILE A 103 -2.90 -20.38 -5.08
CA ILE A 103 -2.28 -19.25 -5.79
C ILE A 103 -2.93 -19.02 -7.16
N ARG A 104 -3.26 -20.10 -7.89
CA ARG A 104 -3.94 -19.99 -9.20
C ARG A 104 -5.35 -19.44 -9.07
N TYR A 105 -6.08 -19.85 -8.04
CA TYR A 105 -7.40 -19.30 -7.75
C TYR A 105 -7.29 -17.80 -7.54
N LEU A 106 -6.40 -17.35 -6.64
CA LEU A 106 -6.17 -15.95 -6.35
C LEU A 106 -5.76 -15.14 -7.59
N LEU A 107 -4.87 -15.68 -8.43
CA LEU A 107 -4.43 -15.03 -9.67
C LEU A 107 -5.55 -14.90 -10.70
N THR A 108 -6.36 -15.95 -10.90
CA THR A 108 -7.44 -15.94 -11.89
C THR A 108 -8.64 -15.13 -11.41
N THR A 109 -8.95 -15.17 -10.11
CA THR A 109 -9.95 -14.25 -9.52
C THR A 109 -9.58 -12.80 -9.79
N TYR A 110 -8.31 -12.46 -9.58
CA TYR A 110 -7.83 -11.10 -9.78
C TYR A 110 -7.85 -10.67 -11.25
N ASN A 111 -7.40 -11.52 -12.18
CA ASN A 111 -7.27 -11.15 -13.59
C ASN A 111 -8.59 -11.28 -14.38
N ASP A 112 -9.36 -12.33 -14.11
CA ASP A 112 -10.47 -12.77 -14.96
C ASP A 112 -11.84 -12.68 -14.26
N GLY A 113 -11.87 -12.55 -12.93
CA GLY A 113 -13.09 -12.51 -12.11
C GLY A 113 -13.50 -13.90 -11.59
N PRO A 114 -14.25 -14.72 -12.36
CA PRO A 114 -14.55 -16.09 -11.96
C PRO A 114 -13.27 -16.93 -11.83
N ALA A 115 -13.09 -17.55 -10.68
CA ALA A 115 -11.84 -18.17 -10.29
C ALA A 115 -11.66 -19.59 -10.86
N LEU A 116 -10.51 -19.87 -11.48
CA LEU A 116 -10.10 -21.21 -11.85
C LEU A 116 -9.14 -21.78 -10.79
N ALA A 117 -9.51 -22.90 -10.19
CA ALA A 117 -8.64 -23.62 -9.27
C ALA A 117 -7.81 -24.69 -9.99
N VAL A 118 -6.80 -25.24 -9.31
CA VAL A 118 -5.89 -26.28 -9.85
C VAL A 118 -6.60 -27.55 -10.33
N ARG A 119 -7.89 -27.72 -10.02
CA ARG A 119 -8.68 -28.87 -10.48
C ARG A 119 -9.45 -28.66 -11.77
N CYS A 120 -9.37 -27.48 -12.39
CA CYS A 120 -10.04 -27.27 -13.67
C CYS A 120 -9.46 -28.15 -14.80
N SER A 121 -8.29 -28.79 -14.62
CA SER A 121 -7.84 -29.86 -15.52
C SER A 121 -6.82 -30.79 -14.84
N PRO A 122 -6.80 -32.11 -15.14
CA PRO A 122 -5.76 -33.05 -14.69
C PRO A 122 -4.35 -32.71 -15.19
N THR A 123 -4.22 -31.84 -16.20
CA THR A 123 -2.93 -31.35 -16.71
C THR A 123 -2.41 -30.13 -15.95
N MET A 124 -3.12 -29.65 -14.92
CA MET A 124 -2.73 -28.47 -14.16
C MET A 124 -1.74 -28.81 -13.04
N GLU A 125 -0.60 -28.13 -13.09
CA GLU A 125 0.42 -28.22 -12.05
C GLU A 125 -0.02 -27.57 -10.72
N LYS A 126 0.29 -28.23 -9.61
CA LYS A 126 -0.04 -27.78 -8.26
C LYS A 126 0.88 -26.64 -7.81
N CYS A 127 0.31 -25.60 -7.21
CA CYS A 127 1.10 -24.57 -6.53
C CYS A 127 1.58 -25.06 -5.15
N SER A 128 2.54 -24.36 -4.54
CA SER A 128 3.10 -24.70 -3.22
C SER A 128 2.06 -24.83 -2.11
N LEU A 129 0.96 -24.06 -2.17
CA LEU A 129 -0.12 -24.15 -1.19
C LEU A 129 -1.02 -25.37 -1.45
N CYS A 130 -1.20 -25.77 -2.71
CA CYS A 130 -1.97 -26.97 -3.07
C CYS A 130 -1.16 -28.26 -2.89
N MET A 131 0.17 -28.20 -2.82
CA MET A 131 1.00 -29.34 -2.49
C MET A 131 0.69 -29.80 -1.06
N GLY A 132 0.16 -31.02 -0.92
CA GLY A 132 -0.23 -31.61 0.37
C GLY A 132 -1.71 -31.49 0.75
N MET A 133 -2.55 -30.82 -0.04
CA MET A 133 -4.00 -30.84 0.17
C MET A 133 -4.60 -32.18 -0.30
N SER A 134 -5.52 -32.75 0.49
CA SER A 134 -6.26 -33.95 0.07
C SER A 134 -7.15 -33.62 -1.13
N LEU A 135 -7.41 -34.63 -1.95
CA LEU A 135 -8.35 -34.50 -3.06
C LEU A 135 -9.77 -34.18 -2.55
N ASP A 136 -10.14 -34.56 -1.33
CA ASP A 136 -11.50 -34.34 -0.83
C ASP A 136 -11.72 -32.89 -0.35
N MET A 137 -10.68 -32.26 0.24
CA MET A 137 -10.74 -30.85 0.68
C MET A 137 -10.83 -29.84 -0.48
N LEU A 138 -10.58 -30.30 -1.70
CA LEU A 138 -10.65 -29.52 -2.92
C LEU A 138 -11.90 -29.87 -3.76
N ALA A 139 -12.81 -30.70 -3.24
CA ALA A 139 -13.92 -31.29 -3.99
C ALA A 139 -15.24 -30.48 -3.90
N ASP A 140 -15.29 -29.40 -3.12
CA ASP A 140 -16.36 -28.41 -3.21
C ASP A 140 -16.20 -27.60 -4.51
N GLU A 141 -16.51 -28.23 -5.64
CA GLU A 141 -16.73 -27.52 -6.89
C GLU A 141 -17.95 -26.61 -6.68
N PRO A 142 -17.86 -25.32 -7.05
CA PRO A 142 -19.07 -24.62 -7.43
C PRO A 142 -19.59 -25.39 -8.62
N GLN A 143 -20.64 -26.16 -8.38
CA GLN A 143 -21.55 -26.44 -9.46
C GLN A 143 -21.95 -25.09 -10.04
N ASP A 144 -21.99 -24.98 -11.35
CA ASP A 144 -22.70 -23.86 -11.94
C ASP A 144 -24.13 -23.82 -11.34
N PRO A 145 -24.87 -22.70 -11.46
CA PRO A 145 -26.25 -22.64 -10.98
C PRO A 145 -27.17 -23.74 -11.53
N GLN A 146 -26.70 -24.54 -12.51
CA GLN A 146 -27.40 -25.61 -13.20
C GLN A 146 -26.90 -27.01 -12.79
N GLY A 147 -26.02 -27.14 -11.79
CA GLY A 147 -25.58 -28.44 -11.28
C GLY A 147 -24.57 -29.15 -12.18
N ASN A 148 -24.07 -28.53 -13.24
CA ASN A 148 -23.13 -29.19 -14.12
C ASN A 148 -21.75 -29.21 -13.45
N PRO A 149 -21.07 -30.38 -13.40
CA PRO A 149 -19.62 -30.38 -13.17
C PRO A 149 -19.01 -29.45 -14.21
N CYS A 150 -17.83 -28.90 -13.95
CA CYS A 150 -17.11 -28.02 -14.87
C CYS A 150 -16.74 -28.79 -16.17
N LYS A 151 -17.74 -29.22 -16.94
CA LYS A 151 -17.68 -29.98 -18.16
C LYS A 151 -17.11 -29.01 -19.14
N ASP A 152 -15.84 -29.22 -19.43
CA ASP A 152 -15.08 -28.48 -20.41
C ASP A 152 -15.49 -27.02 -20.36
N SER A 153 -14.90 -26.25 -19.43
CA SER A 153 -14.82 -24.80 -19.66
C SER A 153 -14.36 -24.69 -21.09
N HIS A 154 -15.30 -24.48 -22.00
CA HIS A 154 -15.01 -24.38 -23.41
C HIS A 154 -14.03 -23.22 -23.34
N PHE A 155 -12.75 -23.51 -23.58
CA PHE A 155 -11.87 -22.51 -24.11
C PHE A 155 -12.68 -22.06 -25.30
N VAL A 156 -13.43 -20.96 -25.11
CA VAL A 156 -14.14 -20.30 -26.17
C VAL A 156 -12.96 -19.92 -27.01
N LEU A 157 -12.65 -20.78 -27.97
CA LEU A 157 -11.69 -20.58 -29.01
C LEU A 157 -12.29 -19.36 -29.66
N VAL A 158 -11.80 -18.19 -29.25
CA VAL A 158 -12.37 -16.91 -29.64
C VAL A 158 -12.13 -16.85 -31.13
N ARG A 159 -13.10 -17.35 -31.92
CA ARG A 159 -13.00 -17.51 -33.37
C ARG A 159 -12.83 -16.16 -34.06
N HIS A 160 -13.07 -15.06 -33.33
CA HIS A 160 -12.75 -13.69 -33.72
C HIS A 160 -11.61 -13.12 -32.87
N ARG A 161 -10.40 -13.67 -33.03
CA ARG A 161 -9.21 -13.21 -32.31
C ARG A 161 -8.94 -11.72 -32.54
N GLU A 162 -9.25 -11.19 -33.73
CA GLU A 162 -9.06 -9.76 -34.04
C GLU A 162 -10.13 -8.86 -33.42
N ASP A 163 -11.42 -9.19 -33.53
CA ASP A 163 -12.47 -8.36 -32.92
C ASP A 163 -12.41 -8.39 -31.39
N HIS A 164 -12.06 -9.53 -30.81
CA HIS A 164 -11.84 -9.63 -29.37
C HIS A 164 -10.60 -8.85 -28.93
N LYS A 165 -9.49 -8.94 -29.68
CA LYS A 165 -8.30 -8.13 -29.43
C LYS A 165 -8.58 -6.63 -29.55
N ARG A 166 -9.42 -6.21 -30.51
CA ARG A 166 -9.84 -4.82 -30.70
C ARG A 166 -10.77 -4.35 -29.57
N ARG A 167 -11.74 -5.17 -29.16
CA ARG A 167 -12.62 -4.85 -28.02
C ARG A 167 -11.85 -4.81 -26.71
N LEU A 168 -10.92 -5.73 -26.51
CA LEU A 168 -10.01 -5.75 -25.37
C LEU A 168 -9.06 -4.56 -25.42
N SER A 169 -8.49 -4.18 -26.57
CA SER A 169 -7.58 -3.03 -26.64
C SER A 169 -8.30 -1.72 -26.32
N ILE A 170 -9.52 -1.54 -26.80
CA ILE A 170 -10.34 -0.36 -26.48
C ILE A 170 -10.70 -0.34 -24.99
N SER A 171 -11.15 -1.48 -24.44
CA SER A 171 -11.51 -1.57 -23.02
C SER A 171 -10.29 -1.43 -22.11
N TYR A 172 -9.16 -2.03 -22.48
CA TYR A 172 -7.91 -1.99 -21.72
C TYR A 172 -7.29 -0.60 -21.74
N GLN A 173 -7.35 0.12 -22.87
CA GLN A 173 -6.87 1.50 -22.92
C GLN A 173 -7.70 2.40 -21.99
N ALA A 174 -9.04 2.31 -22.05
CA ALA A 174 -9.90 3.09 -21.17
C ALA A 174 -9.68 2.76 -19.68
N ILE A 175 -9.52 1.48 -19.34
CA ILE A 175 -9.22 1.04 -17.97
C ILE A 175 -7.82 1.51 -17.54
N SER A 176 -6.82 1.37 -18.40
CA SER A 176 -5.45 1.82 -18.14
C SER A 176 -5.42 3.33 -17.91
N ASP A 177 -6.08 4.11 -18.76
CA ASP A 177 -6.18 5.56 -18.63
C ASP A 177 -6.90 5.95 -17.35
N ALA A 178 -8.00 5.25 -17.00
CA ALA A 178 -8.69 5.47 -15.72
C ALA A 178 -7.78 5.18 -14.52
N ILE A 179 -6.98 4.10 -14.56
CA ILE A 179 -6.02 3.76 -13.51
C ILE A 179 -4.92 4.84 -13.41
N VAL A 180 -4.39 5.30 -14.55
CA VAL A 180 -3.36 6.36 -14.59
C VAL A 180 -3.94 7.68 -14.05
N GLN A 181 -5.16 8.04 -14.43
CA GLN A 181 -5.85 9.23 -13.93
C GLN A 181 -6.12 9.13 -12.43
N GLN A 182 -6.59 7.98 -11.95
CA GLN A 182 -6.82 7.74 -10.53
C GLN A 182 -5.52 7.84 -9.73
N ARG A 183 -4.43 7.22 -10.20
CA ARG A 183 -3.10 7.34 -9.58
C ARG A 183 -2.62 8.78 -9.54
N SER A 184 -2.75 9.49 -10.66
CA SER A 184 -2.36 10.90 -10.75
C SER A 184 -3.16 11.75 -9.76
N ARG A 185 -4.47 11.51 -9.65
CA ARG A 185 -5.33 12.19 -8.67
C ARG A 185 -4.88 11.93 -7.24
N MET A 186 -4.67 10.66 -6.87
CA MET A 186 -4.24 10.30 -5.51
C MET A 186 -2.87 10.87 -5.15
N VAL A 187 -1.92 10.85 -6.09
CA VAL A 187 -0.59 11.47 -5.90
C VAL A 187 -0.73 12.97 -5.74
N ASN A 188 -1.54 13.64 -6.56
CA ASN A 188 -1.78 15.08 -6.45
C ASN A 188 -2.48 15.45 -5.14
N GLU A 189 -3.46 14.66 -4.69
CA GLU A 189 -4.14 14.85 -3.40
C GLU A 189 -3.18 14.67 -2.22
N HIS A 190 -2.30 13.67 -2.28
CA HIS A 190 -1.25 13.44 -1.28
C HIS A 190 -0.25 14.60 -1.25
N LEU A 191 0.24 15.04 -2.42
CA LEU A 191 1.17 16.17 -2.53
C LEU A 191 0.52 17.47 -2.02
N ALA A 192 -0.76 17.70 -2.34
CA ALA A 192 -1.50 18.86 -1.83
C ALA A 192 -1.67 18.79 -0.31
N TYR A 193 -1.87 17.61 0.26
CA TYR A 193 -1.92 17.42 1.71
C TYR A 193 -0.58 17.68 2.39
N VAL A 194 0.52 17.15 1.83
CA VAL A 194 1.88 17.39 2.30
C VAL A 194 2.21 18.89 2.24
N ASP A 195 1.83 19.57 1.17
CA ASP A 195 2.07 20.99 0.99
C ASP A 195 1.28 21.84 2.01
N ARG A 196 0.02 21.50 2.28
CA ARG A 196 -0.76 22.16 3.36
C ARG A 196 -0.06 22.02 4.71
N ILE A 197 0.40 20.82 5.05
CA ILE A 197 1.13 20.59 6.30
C ILE A 197 2.41 21.42 6.34
N ARG A 198 3.19 21.42 5.26
CA ARG A 198 4.42 22.23 5.17
C ARG A 198 4.14 23.72 5.39
N ARG A 199 3.06 24.26 4.81
CA ARG A 199 2.66 25.65 5.02
C ARG A 199 2.39 25.96 6.49
N TYR A 200 1.63 25.12 7.19
CA TYR A 200 1.39 25.30 8.63
C TYR A 200 2.67 25.14 9.46
N LEU A 201 3.53 24.17 9.14
CA LEU A 201 4.80 24.00 9.85
C LEU A 201 5.73 25.20 9.66
N ASN A 202 5.77 25.77 8.47
CA ASN A 202 6.52 27.00 8.20
C ASN A 202 5.91 28.21 8.91
N LEU A 203 4.58 28.29 8.96
CA LEU A 203 3.86 29.33 9.71
C LEU A 203 4.24 29.29 11.20
N PHE A 204 4.31 28.10 11.79
CA PHE A 204 4.63 27.90 13.20
C PHE A 204 6.14 27.78 13.48
N ARG A 205 7.01 27.96 12.48
CA ARG A 205 8.47 27.88 12.67
C ARG A 205 8.97 28.96 13.64
N GLU A 206 8.42 30.16 13.50
CA GLU A 206 8.77 31.35 14.29
C GLU A 206 7.59 31.87 15.14
N ASN A 207 6.43 31.21 15.05
CA ASN A 207 5.19 31.64 15.70
C ASN A 207 4.63 30.54 16.60
N CYS A 208 3.93 30.95 17.66
CA CYS A 208 3.34 30.03 18.61
C CYS A 208 2.07 29.39 18.06
N SER A 209 2.10 28.06 17.90
CA SER A 209 0.93 27.29 17.48
C SER A 209 -0.23 27.33 18.49
N TYR A 210 0.06 27.42 19.80
CA TYR A 210 -0.98 27.56 20.82
C TYR A 210 -1.72 28.90 20.70
N CYS A 211 -0.98 30.02 20.60
CA CYS A 211 -1.58 31.36 20.48
C CYS A 211 -2.46 31.44 19.24
N PHE A 212 -1.94 30.98 18.09
CA PHE A 212 -2.70 30.98 16.84
C PHE A 212 -4.02 30.23 16.95
N ILE A 213 -4.05 29.08 17.62
CA ILE A 213 -5.29 28.31 17.79
C ILE A 213 -6.27 28.97 18.76
N VAL A 214 -5.76 29.61 19.82
CA VAL A 214 -6.61 30.22 20.86
C VAL A 214 -7.13 31.60 20.45
N THR A 215 -6.30 32.43 19.83
CA THR A 215 -6.59 33.84 19.53
C THR A 215 -6.80 34.12 18.04
N GLY A 216 -6.33 33.23 17.15
CA GLY A 216 -6.25 33.49 15.71
C GLY A 216 -5.04 34.33 15.30
N GLU A 217 -4.19 34.75 16.24
CA GLU A 217 -3.07 35.65 15.97
C GLU A 217 -1.73 34.92 15.95
N LEU A 218 -0.84 35.35 15.04
CA LEU A 218 0.54 34.88 14.97
C LEU A 218 1.39 35.65 15.98
N VAL A 219 1.68 35.02 17.11
CA VAL A 219 2.52 35.60 18.17
C VAL A 219 3.95 35.07 18.03
N PRO A 220 4.97 35.94 17.94
CA PRO A 220 6.35 35.54 17.66
C PRO A 220 7.03 34.94 18.91
N HIS A 221 6.82 33.65 19.13
CA HIS A 221 7.68 32.82 19.95
C HIS A 221 7.55 31.36 19.51
N LYS A 222 8.69 30.74 19.20
CA LYS A 222 8.74 29.37 18.66
C LYS A 222 8.19 28.33 19.63
N PHE A 223 8.50 28.47 20.92
CA PHE A 223 8.21 27.45 21.92
C PHE A 223 6.96 27.77 22.72
N VAL A 224 6.16 26.73 22.96
CA VAL A 224 4.92 26.80 23.73
C VAL A 224 5.23 27.11 25.20
N GLU A 225 6.39 26.71 25.70
CA GLU A 225 6.90 27.01 27.03
C GLU A 225 7.15 28.52 27.25
N ALA A 226 7.40 29.27 26.17
CA ALA A 226 7.53 30.72 26.20
C ALA A 226 6.17 31.44 26.14
N CYS A 227 5.07 30.71 25.90
CA CYS A 227 3.74 31.29 25.81
C CYS A 227 3.28 31.87 27.15
N THR A 228 2.85 33.13 27.14
CA THR A 228 2.19 33.79 28.28
C THR A 228 0.72 33.38 28.42
N GLY A 229 0.10 32.89 27.34
CA GLY A 229 -1.26 32.36 27.35
C GLY A 229 -1.42 31.04 28.09
N ILE A 230 -0.31 30.32 28.35
CA ILE A 230 -0.30 29.10 29.16
C ILE A 230 0.04 29.50 30.59
N THR A 231 -0.99 29.63 31.42
CA THR A 231 -0.87 29.99 32.83
C THR A 231 -0.25 28.87 33.67
N ASP A 232 -0.54 27.61 33.31
CA ASP A 232 -0.03 26.41 33.99
C ASP A 232 0.97 25.67 33.10
N LYS A 233 2.22 26.14 33.12
CA LYS A 233 3.32 25.57 32.32
C LYS A 233 3.76 24.20 32.82
N GLU A 234 3.63 23.94 34.11
CA GLU A 234 3.98 22.66 34.73
C GLU A 234 3.03 21.57 34.22
N SER A 235 1.72 21.82 34.20
CA SER A 235 0.75 20.88 33.63
C SER A 235 0.97 20.62 32.14
N TYR A 236 1.36 21.63 31.35
CA TYR A 236 1.73 21.42 29.95
C TYR A 236 2.95 20.52 29.80
N HIS A 237 3.98 20.78 30.61
CA HIS A 237 5.22 19.99 30.62
C HIS A 237 4.91 18.53 30.99
N ASP A 238 4.21 18.30 32.10
CA ASP A 238 3.84 16.95 32.55
C ASP A 238 3.02 16.20 31.51
N TRP A 239 2.03 16.86 30.91
CA TRP A 239 1.24 16.27 29.83
C TRP A 239 2.13 15.90 28.64
N LYS A 240 2.99 16.81 28.17
CA LYS A 240 3.88 16.59 27.02
C LYS A 240 4.81 15.39 27.24
N TYR A 241 5.39 15.26 28.42
CA TYR A 241 6.29 14.14 28.75
C TYR A 241 5.56 12.85 29.11
N SER A 242 4.26 12.92 29.42
CA SER A 242 3.43 11.72 29.60
C SER A 242 3.03 11.03 28.28
N LEU A 243 3.25 11.68 27.12
CA LEU A 243 2.90 11.13 25.82
C LEU A 243 3.75 9.91 25.48
N GLN A 244 3.11 8.74 25.38
CA GLN A 244 3.76 7.49 25.02
C GLN A 244 3.53 7.16 23.53
N PHE A 245 4.61 7.07 22.77
CA PHE A 245 4.58 6.65 21.37
C PHE A 245 4.83 5.14 21.27
N GLN A 246 3.80 4.39 20.93
CA GLN A 246 3.93 2.98 20.61
C GLN A 246 4.51 2.81 19.20
N SER A 247 5.61 2.08 19.05
CA SER A 247 6.29 1.90 17.74
C SER A 247 5.40 1.25 16.68
N SER A 248 4.49 0.35 17.07
CA SER A 248 3.59 -0.36 16.16
C SER A 248 2.54 0.55 15.51
N THR A 249 2.09 1.60 16.21
CA THR A 249 1.03 2.51 15.76
C THR A 249 1.56 3.88 15.38
N HIS A 250 2.68 4.31 15.97
CA HIS A 250 3.27 5.64 15.81
C HIS A 250 4.72 5.61 15.29
N GLY A 251 5.23 4.46 14.83
CA GLY A 251 6.57 4.36 14.22
C GLY A 251 6.77 5.34 13.06
N TRP A 252 5.66 5.79 12.47
CA TRP A 252 5.60 6.76 11.39
C TRP A 252 5.31 8.20 11.85
N THR A 253 5.60 8.56 13.10
CA THR A 253 5.44 9.93 13.60
C THR A 253 6.75 10.46 14.17
N CYS A 254 7.12 11.70 13.82
CA CYS A 254 8.28 12.34 14.40
C CYS A 254 8.01 12.72 15.87
N TYR A 255 8.71 12.12 16.83
CA TYR A 255 8.48 12.35 18.27
C TYR A 255 8.69 13.81 18.73
N LYS A 256 9.46 14.63 17.99
CA LYS A 256 9.74 16.04 18.35
C LYS A 256 8.62 17.00 17.98
N CYS A 257 8.10 16.87 16.76
CA CYS A 257 7.06 17.74 16.23
C CYS A 257 5.67 17.08 16.20
N GLN A 258 5.60 15.76 16.38
CA GLN A 258 4.42 14.90 16.34
C GLN A 258 3.68 14.87 14.99
N VAL A 259 4.36 15.24 13.92
CA VAL A 259 3.85 15.16 12.55
C VAL A 259 4.21 13.79 11.96
N PRO A 260 3.29 13.12 11.24
CA PRO A 260 3.59 11.88 10.54
C PRO A 260 4.69 12.05 9.46
N PHE A 261 5.46 10.99 9.18
CA PHE A 261 6.38 10.94 8.03
C PHE A 261 5.57 10.76 6.73
N LEU A 262 5.11 11.86 6.15
CA LEU A 262 4.29 11.84 4.93
C LEU A 262 5.11 11.96 3.63
N SER A 263 6.29 12.58 3.71
CA SER A 263 7.24 12.79 2.61
C SER A 263 8.62 13.06 3.20
N ASP A 264 9.67 12.66 2.46
CA ASP A 264 11.07 12.95 2.81
C ASP A 264 11.34 14.46 2.87
N ASP A 265 10.55 15.26 2.15
CA ASP A 265 10.66 16.72 2.19
C ASP A 265 10.15 17.35 3.49
N LEU A 266 9.32 16.63 4.27
CA LEU A 266 8.97 17.05 5.62
C LEU A 266 10.04 16.50 6.57
N HIS A 267 10.14 15.19 6.66
CA HIS A 267 11.11 14.56 7.53
C HIS A 267 11.91 13.55 6.75
N VAL A 268 13.25 13.63 6.86
CA VAL A 268 14.12 12.54 6.43
C VAL A 268 13.64 11.25 7.12
N SER A 269 13.45 10.20 6.33
CA SER A 269 13.01 8.89 6.83
C SER A 269 13.85 8.45 8.03
N VAL A 270 13.22 7.74 8.98
CA VAL A 270 13.88 7.29 10.22
C VAL A 270 15.19 6.53 9.93
N GLN A 271 15.19 5.73 8.86
CA GLN A 271 16.32 4.92 8.43
C GLN A 271 17.50 5.74 7.88
N ASN A 272 17.24 6.96 7.39
CA ASN A 272 18.24 7.83 6.75
C ASN A 272 18.67 9.01 7.65
N ARG A 273 18.30 9.02 8.93
CA ARG A 273 18.64 10.13 9.83
C ARG A 273 20.13 10.13 10.17
N PRO A 274 20.85 11.23 9.90
CA PRO A 274 22.22 11.35 10.38
C PRO A 274 22.25 11.39 11.92
N GLN A 275 23.35 10.92 12.50
CA GLN A 275 23.56 11.02 13.94
C GLN A 275 23.50 12.50 14.35
N GLY A 276 22.67 12.81 15.35
CA GLY A 276 22.46 14.20 15.80
C GLY A 276 21.40 14.99 15.01
N TRP A 277 20.62 14.37 14.14
CA TRP A 277 19.52 15.05 13.43
C TRP A 277 18.55 15.73 14.40
N THR A 278 18.22 16.99 14.10
CA THR A 278 17.24 17.81 14.82
C THR A 278 16.04 18.12 13.94
N CYS A 279 14.84 17.99 14.48
CA CYS A 279 13.62 18.41 13.79
C CYS A 279 13.52 19.94 13.83
N GLU A 280 13.39 20.59 12.68
CA GLU A 280 13.28 22.05 12.61
C GLU A 280 11.99 22.60 13.25
N TRP A 281 10.94 21.77 13.24
CA TRP A 281 9.56 22.08 13.65
C TRP A 281 9.19 21.53 15.03
N GLU A 282 10.16 21.46 15.92
CA GLU A 282 9.98 20.95 17.26
C GLU A 282 8.82 21.66 18.01
N HIS A 283 8.00 20.87 18.71
CA HIS A 283 6.91 21.32 19.60
C HIS A 283 5.70 22.02 18.94
N ILE A 284 5.57 21.97 17.61
CA ILE A 284 4.43 22.60 16.92
C ILE A 284 3.08 21.96 17.28
N ILE A 285 2.94 20.64 17.09
CA ILE A 285 1.65 19.95 17.33
C ILE A 285 1.28 19.91 18.82
N GLY A 286 2.27 19.85 19.71
CA GLY A 286 2.02 19.87 21.15
C GLY A 286 1.25 21.11 21.60
N GLY A 287 1.56 22.29 21.06
CA GLY A 287 0.82 23.53 21.34
C GLY A 287 -0.61 23.50 20.83
N VAL A 288 -0.83 22.99 19.61
CA VAL A 288 -2.17 22.83 19.02
C VAL A 288 -3.03 21.90 19.87
N ALA A 289 -2.51 20.71 20.19
CA ALA A 289 -3.21 19.72 20.99
C ALA A 289 -3.54 20.24 22.40
N TRP A 290 -2.61 20.97 23.04
CA TRP A 290 -2.86 21.56 24.34
C TRP A 290 -3.94 22.65 24.31
N ALA A 291 -3.96 23.48 23.28
CA ALA A 291 -5.00 24.48 23.07
C ALA A 291 -6.38 23.82 22.98
N LEU A 292 -6.50 22.73 22.23
CA LEU A 292 -7.74 21.96 22.13
C LEU A 292 -8.13 21.33 23.48
N ILE A 293 -7.18 20.69 24.19
CA ILE A 293 -7.46 20.05 25.49
C ILE A 293 -7.98 21.06 26.52
N LYS A 294 -7.40 22.27 26.58
CA LYS A 294 -7.75 23.28 27.57
C LYS A 294 -8.93 24.17 27.15
N ASN A 295 -9.29 24.20 25.88
CA ASN A 295 -10.40 25.01 25.37
C ASN A 295 -11.51 24.11 24.81
N GLY A 296 -12.48 23.76 25.67
CA GLY A 296 -13.62 22.90 25.33
C GLY A 296 -14.38 23.31 24.07
N PRO A 297 -14.72 24.59 23.88
CA PRO A 297 -15.34 25.07 22.64
C PRO A 297 -14.51 24.81 21.37
N LEU A 298 -13.20 25.03 21.41
CA LEU A 298 -12.32 24.74 20.28
C LEU A 298 -12.22 23.23 20.02
N ARG A 299 -12.15 22.42 21.08
CA ARG A 299 -12.18 20.96 20.97
C ARG A 299 -13.43 20.47 20.25
N SER A 300 -14.62 20.94 20.65
CA SER A 300 -15.87 20.51 20.02
C SER A 300 -15.92 20.91 18.53
N LYS A 301 -15.47 22.13 18.18
CA LYS A 301 -15.35 22.54 16.77
C LYS A 301 -14.39 21.63 16.00
N PHE A 302 -13.26 21.29 16.61
CA PHE A 302 -12.27 20.41 16.02
C PHE A 302 -12.80 18.98 15.82
N GLU A 303 -13.47 18.39 16.82
CA GLU A 303 -14.05 17.05 16.73
C GLU A 303 -15.09 16.96 15.60
N VAL A 304 -15.96 17.99 15.47
CA VAL A 304 -16.93 18.05 14.36
C VAL A 304 -16.22 18.11 13.00
N ALA A 305 -15.20 18.95 12.85
CA ALA A 305 -14.43 19.05 11.61
C ALA A 305 -13.67 17.76 11.29
N TRP A 306 -13.06 17.14 12.31
CA TRP A 306 -12.32 15.89 12.18
C TRP A 306 -13.21 14.73 11.72
N HIS A 307 -14.44 14.64 12.24
CA HIS A 307 -15.39 13.63 11.78
C HIS A 307 -15.91 13.88 10.36
N ALA A 308 -16.04 15.16 9.94
CA ALA A 308 -16.43 15.50 8.58
C ALA A 308 -15.33 15.21 7.55
N ARG A 309 -14.06 15.44 7.91
CA ARG A 309 -12.87 15.12 7.11
C ARG A 309 -11.70 14.75 8.01
N PRO A 310 -11.37 13.46 8.16
CA PRO A 310 -10.26 13.03 9.01
C PRO A 310 -8.93 13.68 8.60
N GLY A 311 -8.26 14.34 9.53
CA GLY A 311 -6.97 15.00 9.32
C GLY A 311 -6.86 16.36 10.01
N LEU A 312 -5.74 16.62 10.70
CA LEU A 312 -5.60 17.80 11.57
C LEU A 312 -5.55 19.13 10.78
N PHE A 313 -5.32 19.02 9.47
CA PHE A 313 -5.13 20.12 8.52
C PHE A 313 -6.00 19.93 7.25
N SER A 314 -7.16 19.28 7.38
CA SER A 314 -8.03 18.93 6.25
C SER A 314 -9.09 20.00 5.92
N ASP A 315 -9.31 20.97 6.80
CA ASP A 315 -10.39 21.97 6.65
C ASP A 315 -9.84 23.41 6.58
N GLU A 316 -10.03 24.06 5.44
CA GLU A 316 -9.77 25.49 5.24
C GLU A 316 -10.71 26.36 6.11
N ARG A 317 -11.82 25.78 6.64
CA ARG A 317 -12.80 26.49 7.50
C ARG A 317 -12.37 26.68 8.95
N PHE A 318 -11.15 26.28 9.34
CA PHE A 318 -10.54 26.84 10.55
C PHE A 318 -10.19 28.33 10.40
N GLY A 319 -10.54 28.96 9.27
CA GLY A 319 -10.83 30.39 9.21
C GLY A 319 -9.59 31.25 9.25
N VAL A 320 -8.46 30.73 8.77
CA VAL A 320 -7.26 31.54 8.57
C VAL A 320 -7.03 31.61 7.07
N ASP A 321 -7.73 32.54 6.44
CA ASP A 321 -7.24 33.15 5.20
C ASP A 321 -5.87 33.76 5.55
N VAL A 322 -4.81 33.13 5.04
CA VAL A 322 -3.49 33.75 4.89
C VAL A 322 -3.40 34.28 3.48
#